data_AF-A0A357F0Z6-F1
#
_entry.id   AF-A0A357F0Z6-F1
#
_cell.length_a   1.000
_cell.length_b   1.000
_cell.length_c   1.000
_cell.angle_alpha   90.00
_cell.angle_beta   90.00
_cell.angle_gamma   90.00
#
_symmetry.space_group_name_H-M   'P 1'
#
loop_
_entity.id
_entity.type
_entity.pdbx_description
1 polymer ?
#
loop_
_entity_poly.entity_id
_entity_poly.type
_entity_poly.pdbx_seq_one_letter_code
_entity_poly.pdbx_strand_id
1 'polypeptide(L)'
;MIWTKRRETGGFGRIFNMSEITVRAPATVSNVVCGFDCLGFALEQPVDEVTVKKIDAPGVVIRHLDDFSLPEDPRRNVAGIALLAMLEAAGAD
;
A
#
# COMPACT_ATOMS: atom_id res chain seq x y z
N MET A 1 14.29 2.38 -5.35
CA MET A 1 15.48 2.99 -4.74
C MET A 1 14.97 3.88 -3.61
N ILE A 2 15.18 3.50 -2.35
CA ILE A 2 14.63 4.19 -1.19
C ILE A 2 15.76 4.96 -0.51
N TRP A 3 15.59 6.28 -0.43
CA TRP A 3 16.47 7.20 0.28
C TRP A 3 15.64 7.80 1.42
N THR A 4 16.11 7.71 2.66
CA THR A 4 15.48 8.41 3.79
C THR A 4 16.48 9.41 4.35
N LYS A 5 16.11 10.70 4.33
CA LYS A 5 16.27 11.67 5.43
C LYS A 5 15.82 13.07 4.95
N ARG A 6 14.79 13.64 5.57
CA ARG A 6 14.82 15.07 5.92
C ARG A 6 13.78 15.45 6.98
N ARG A 7 14.27 15.98 8.10
CA ARG A 7 13.60 17.04 8.84
C ARG A 7 13.83 18.34 8.06
N GLU A 8 12.78 19.06 7.67
CA GLU A 8 12.87 20.52 7.46
C GLU A 8 11.59 21.21 7.94
N THR A 9 11.81 22.15 8.85
CA THR A 9 10.92 23.21 9.32
C THR A 9 10.73 24.28 8.24
N GLY A 10 9.48 24.73 8.03
CA GLY A 10 9.18 26.06 7.49
C GLY A 10 8.93 26.19 5.97
N GLY A 11 7.74 26.72 5.63
CA GLY A 11 7.51 27.70 4.55
C GLY A 11 7.64 27.29 3.07
N PHE A 12 6.61 27.67 2.30
CA PHE A 12 6.63 27.98 0.86
C PHE A 12 6.53 26.81 -0.16
N GLY A 13 5.42 26.83 -0.91
CA GLY A 13 5.27 26.23 -2.26
C GLY A 13 5.67 24.76 -2.42
N ARG A 14 4.80 23.81 -2.03
CA ARG A 14 4.97 22.42 -2.45
C ARG A 14 4.57 22.25 -3.92
N ILE A 15 5.55 22.22 -4.81
CA ILE A 15 5.43 21.44 -6.04
C ILE A 15 5.46 19.97 -5.58
N PHE A 16 4.29 19.37 -5.35
CA PHE A 16 4.21 17.95 -5.07
C PHE A 16 4.59 17.21 -6.36
N ASN A 17 5.79 16.63 -6.39
CA ASN A 17 6.09 15.61 -7.37
C ASN A 17 5.24 14.37 -7.01
N MET A 18 4.02 14.29 -7.57
CA MET A 18 3.01 13.23 -7.32
C MET A 18 3.40 11.86 -7.91
N SER A 19 4.68 11.49 -7.82
CA SER A 19 5.18 10.21 -8.33
C SER A 19 5.04 9.07 -7.32
N GLU A 20 4.88 9.37 -6.03
CA GLU A 20 4.74 8.38 -4.97
C GLU A 20 3.77 8.81 -3.87
N ILE A 21 3.14 7.83 -3.24
CA ILE A 21 2.24 8.01 -2.10
C ILE A 21 2.43 6.85 -1.12
N THR A 22 2.45 7.17 0.18
CA THR A 22 2.53 6.19 1.27
C THR A 22 1.24 6.23 2.08
N VAL A 23 0.68 5.06 2.36
CA VAL A 23 -0.55 4.87 3.13
C VAL A 23 -0.33 3.85 4.24
N ARG A 24 -1.20 3.90 5.25
CA ARG A 24 -1.18 3.06 6.44
C ARG A 24 -2.50 2.30 6.53
N ALA A 25 -2.46 0.97 6.45
CA ALA A 25 -3.60 0.08 6.49
C ALA A 25 -3.65 -0.68 7.83
N PRO A 26 -4.60 -0.35 8.74
CA PRO A 26 -4.64 -0.96 10.06
C PRO A 26 -5.13 -2.42 10.03
N ALA A 27 -4.64 -3.21 10.98
CA ALA A 27 -5.20 -4.52 11.26
C ALA A 27 -6.66 -4.41 11.70
N THR A 28 -7.43 -5.46 11.43
CA THR A 28 -8.86 -5.53 11.76
C THR A 28 -9.17 -6.79 12.57
N VAL A 29 -10.22 -6.70 13.39
CA VAL A 29 -10.85 -7.85 14.01
C VAL A 29 -12.18 -8.10 13.30
N SER A 30 -12.41 -9.35 12.87
CA SER A 30 -13.67 -9.79 12.28
C SER A 30 -14.39 -10.79 13.21
N ASN A 31 -15.62 -11.17 12.86
CA ASN A 31 -16.39 -12.23 13.50
C ASN A 31 -16.64 -11.99 15.01
N VAL A 32 -16.98 -10.75 15.36
CA VAL A 32 -17.16 -10.30 16.75
C VAL A 32 -18.33 -11.04 17.43
N VAL A 33 -18.01 -12.07 18.22
CA VAL A 33 -18.96 -12.94 18.94
C VAL A 33 -19.98 -13.57 17.98
N CYS A 34 -21.25 -13.14 18.01
CA CYS A 34 -22.30 -13.67 17.15
C CYS A 34 -22.29 -13.07 15.74
N GLY A 35 -21.43 -12.08 15.48
CA GLY A 35 -21.34 -11.34 14.22
C GLY A 35 -20.53 -12.05 13.12
N PHE A 36 -20.62 -13.36 13.01
CA PHE A 36 -19.94 -14.13 11.96
C PHE A 36 -20.27 -13.55 10.58
N ASP A 37 -19.24 -13.26 9.78
CA ASP A 37 -19.29 -12.66 8.44
C ASP A 37 -20.00 -11.30 8.32
N CYS A 38 -20.44 -10.68 9.42
CA CYS A 38 -21.18 -9.42 9.40
C CYS A 38 -20.51 -8.28 10.17
N LEU A 39 -19.76 -8.59 11.23
CA LEU A 39 -19.18 -7.58 12.12
C LEU A 39 -17.64 -7.60 12.08
N GLY A 40 -17.07 -6.40 12.08
CA GLY A 40 -15.64 -6.18 12.29
C GLY A 40 -15.33 -4.72 12.59
N PHE A 41 -14.14 -4.47 13.13
CA PHE A 41 -13.64 -3.12 13.43
C PHE A 41 -12.13 -3.03 13.20
N ALA A 42 -11.66 -1.83 12.88
CA ALA A 42 -10.24 -1.53 12.72
C ALA A 42 -9.57 -1.25 14.08
N LEU A 43 -8.31 -1.65 14.19
CA LEU A 43 -7.44 -1.36 15.32
C LEU A 43 -6.59 -0.11 15.04
N GLU A 44 -6.01 0.47 16.08
CA GLU A 44 -4.98 1.51 15.94
C GLU A 44 -3.65 0.90 15.45
N GLN A 45 -3.32 -0.30 15.93
CA GLN A 45 -2.09 -1.06 15.67
C GLN A 45 -2.39 -2.57 15.76
N PRO A 46 -1.62 -3.44 15.08
CA PRO A 46 -0.55 -3.12 14.13
C PRO A 46 -1.09 -2.56 12.80
N VAL A 47 -0.19 -2.05 11.96
CA VAL A 47 -0.51 -1.39 10.68
C VAL A 47 0.49 -1.81 9.62
N ASP A 48 0.01 -2.10 8.41
CA ASP A 48 0.84 -2.26 7.22
C ASP A 48 1.09 -0.88 6.58
N GLU A 49 2.35 -0.56 6.31
CA GLU A 49 2.73 0.65 5.58
C GLU A 49 3.04 0.32 4.12
N VAL A 50 2.27 0.88 3.19
CA VAL A 50 2.37 0.59 1.76
C VAL A 50 2.75 1.86 1.02
N THR A 51 3.84 1.80 0.24
CA THR A 51 4.25 2.89 -0.63
C THR A 51 4.05 2.48 -2.09
N VAL A 52 3.26 3.26 -2.82
CA VAL A 52 3.04 3.09 -4.26
C VAL A 52 3.80 4.18 -4.99
N LYS A 53 4.55 3.78 -6.02
CA LYS A 53 5.35 4.69 -6.84
C LYS A 53 5.12 4.39 -8.32
N LYS A 54 4.86 5.44 -9.09
CA LYS A 54 4.83 5.37 -10.55
C LYS A 54 6.24 5.07 -11.07
N ILE A 55 6.32 4.15 -12.01
CA ILE A 55 7.55 3.78 -12.71
C ILE A 55 7.33 3.97 -14.22
N ASP A 56 8.39 4.31 -14.94
CA ASP A 56 8.31 4.49 -16.40
C ASP A 56 8.23 3.15 -17.15
N ALA A 57 8.69 2.07 -16.51
CA ALA A 57 8.60 0.73 -17.07
C ALA A 57 7.17 0.18 -16.92
N PRO A 58 6.60 -0.46 -17.96
CA PRO A 58 5.27 -1.04 -17.88
C PRO A 58 5.23 -2.21 -16.89
N GLY A 59 4.08 -2.37 -16.25
CA GLY A 59 3.80 -3.46 -15.31
C GLY A 59 3.91 -3.07 -13.83
N VAL A 60 3.68 -4.07 -12.98
CA VAL A 60 3.68 -3.93 -11.52
C VAL A 60 4.88 -4.65 -10.94
N VAL A 61 5.59 -3.98 -10.03
CA VAL A 61 6.72 -4.57 -9.28
C VAL A 61 6.42 -4.44 -7.80
N ILE A 62 6.46 -5.56 -7.08
CA ILE A 62 6.27 -5.61 -5.63
C ILE A 62 7.61 -5.92 -4.99
N ARG A 63 7.88 -5.24 -3.88
CA ARG A 63 9.02 -5.51 -3.01
C ARG A 63 8.55 -5.42 -1.58
N HIS A 64 8.87 -6.43 -0.79
CA HIS A 64 8.65 -6.41 0.65
C HIS A 64 9.88 -5.78 1.33
N LEU A 65 9.66 -5.07 2.43
CA LEU A 65 10.71 -4.44 3.23
C LEU A 65 10.88 -5.11 4.60
N ASP A 66 10.11 -6.17 4.83
CA ASP A 66 10.12 -6.98 6.03
C ASP A 66 10.71 -8.36 5.76
N ASP A 67 10.86 -9.13 6.82
CA ASP A 67 11.38 -10.50 6.76
C ASP A 67 10.26 -11.54 6.60
N PHE A 68 9.05 -11.12 6.22
CA PHE A 68 7.98 -12.05 5.91
C PHE A 68 8.21 -12.59 4.49
N SER A 69 8.26 -13.92 4.35
CA SER A 69 8.50 -14.58 3.06
C SER A 69 7.26 -14.55 2.16
N LEU A 70 6.77 -13.33 1.87
CA LEU A 70 5.61 -13.08 1.03
C LEU A 70 6.00 -13.12 -0.46
N PRO A 71 5.10 -13.57 -1.35
CA PRO A 71 5.37 -13.55 -2.78
C PRO A 71 5.58 -12.12 -3.31
N GLU A 72 6.61 -11.93 -4.14
CA GLU A 72 6.85 -10.67 -4.88
C GLU A 72 6.23 -10.69 -6.28
N ASP A 73 5.79 -11.86 -6.77
CA ASP A 73 5.03 -11.96 -8.01
C ASP A 73 3.67 -11.24 -7.83
N PRO A 74 3.39 -10.18 -8.62
CA PRO A 74 2.14 -9.43 -8.51
C PRO A 74 0.87 -10.29 -8.66
N ARG A 75 0.95 -11.42 -9.35
CA ARG A 75 -0.19 -12.33 -9.56
C ARG A 75 -0.43 -13.29 -8.41
N ARG A 76 0.50 -13.35 -7.45
CA ARG A 76 0.42 -14.21 -6.25
C ARG A 76 0.43 -13.41 -4.96
N ASN A 77 0.47 -12.09 -5.05
CA ASN A 77 0.43 -11.17 -3.92
C ASN A 77 -0.90 -10.42 -3.90
N VAL A 78 -1.55 -10.34 -2.74
CA VAL A 78 -2.87 -9.69 -2.60
C VAL A 78 -2.83 -8.21 -3.00
N ALA A 79 -1.80 -7.46 -2.59
CA ALA A 79 -1.64 -6.07 -2.99
C ALA A 79 -1.40 -5.93 -4.51
N GLY A 80 -0.68 -6.89 -5.10
CA GLY A 80 -0.46 -6.97 -6.54
C GLY A 80 -1.74 -7.20 -7.33
N ILE A 81 -2.51 -8.22 -6.95
CA ILE A 81 -3.79 -8.56 -7.58
C ILE A 81 -4.74 -7.37 -7.49
N ALA A 82 -4.84 -6.72 -6.32
CA ALA A 82 -5.69 -5.55 -6.13
C ALA A 82 -5.26 -4.38 -7.01
N LEU A 83 -3.95 -4.10 -7.12
CA LEU A 83 -3.43 -3.02 -7.96
C LEU A 83 -3.64 -3.30 -9.44
N LEU A 84 -3.39 -4.53 -9.91
CA LEU A 84 -3.65 -4.94 -11.29
C LEU A 84 -5.12 -4.76 -11.65
N ALA A 85 -6.04 -5.24 -10.81
CA ALA A 85 -7.48 -5.06 -11.01
C ALA A 85 -7.89 -3.57 -11.03
N MET A 86 -7.26 -2.73 -10.20
CA MET A 86 -7.50 -1.29 -10.20
C MET A 86 -7.03 -0.63 -11.51
N LEU A 87 -5.85 -1.00 -12.02
CA LEU A 87 -5.31 -0.47 -13.28
C LEU A 87 -6.17 -0.87 -14.48
N GLU A 88 -6.58 -2.14 -14.54
CA GLU A 88 -7.50 -2.65 -15.56
C GLU A 88 -8.83 -1.88 -15.53
N ALA A 89 -9.44 -1.72 -14.35
CA ALA A 89 -10.70 -0.99 -14.19
C ALA A 89 -10.58 0.51 -14.53
N ALA A 90 -9.39 1.10 -14.34
CA ALA A 90 -9.10 2.49 -14.67
C ALA A 90 -8.70 2.70 -16.15
N GLY A 91 -8.46 1.61 -16.91
CA GLY A 91 -7.93 1.67 -18.27
C GLY A 91 -6.51 2.24 -18.34
N ALA A 92 -5.67 1.95 -17.33
CA ALA A 92 -4.36 2.56 -17.12
C ALA A 92 -3.18 1.57 -17.29
N ASP A 93 -3.37 0.51 -18.08
CA ASP A 93 -2.35 -0.53 -18.35
C ASP A 93 -1.24 -0.10 -19.34
#